data_AF-A0A1K1RGK8-F1
#
_entry.id   AF-A0A1K1RGK8-F1
#
_cell.length_a   1.000
_cell.length_b   1.000
_cell.length_c   1.000
_cell.angle_alpha   90.00
_cell.angle_beta   90.00
_cell.angle_gamma   90.00
#
_symmetry.space_group_name_H-M   'P 1'
#
loop_
_entity.id
_entity.type
_entity.pdbx_description
1 polymer ?
#
loop_
_entity_poly.entity_id
_entity_poly.type
_entity_poly.pdbx_seq_one_letter_code
_entity_poly.pdbx_strand_id
1 'polypeptide(L)'
;MATERDDREVNEFYLRMLAAGDGKPVAIGAPADDPVARVIQQIVDGVLSYVDLEMSDPAVAELMRSDRIAVRTIPPASIQALTVWIEPRHVVAFNRGLGLFLYRLARAFAGNYIVRGPGDPPAPPESDAISIIATLLDWMASPVRAPLLQDWEVGPREIKTAENFTTAAERFVMCHELAHIMYGHLIADSSAFTTDSVSLADLDTRPLRQETEADVAGAVLAIDSMPHIGIDPRAAAHGIYFFFWALDLAERVGAVLTDGSHLAAAERLEVCRFGIGQWYGEESATTLFKPVDETGELLSRLGEAAFELQRGRRFLVASRMDELFAKTSWPEWPQQEQMSELRREVMDMMLEAPSAVVDALAANLLNHGDYAALLKSMASPDERQYNDRWRRHQIAHFLARHAPEQVRTCLGVTTFP
;
A
#
# COMPACT_ATOMS: atom_id res chain seq x y z
N MET A 1 12.67 6.06 27.90
CA MET A 1 11.51 5.57 28.67
C MET A 1 10.33 5.48 27.72
N ALA A 2 10.08 4.30 27.14
CA ALA A 2 8.89 4.09 26.33
C ALA A 2 7.71 3.89 27.28
N THR A 3 6.73 4.79 27.23
CA THR A 3 5.43 4.58 27.88
C THR A 3 4.83 3.30 27.30
N GLU A 4 4.47 2.33 28.14
CA GLU A 4 3.62 1.19 27.73
C GLU A 4 2.36 1.78 27.09
N ARG A 5 2.30 1.78 25.75
CA ARG A 5 1.06 1.99 25.00
C ARG A 5 0.22 0.75 25.22
N ASP A 6 -1.06 0.93 25.51
CA ASP A 6 -2.02 -0.18 25.59
C ASP A 6 -2.12 -0.83 24.19
N ASP A 7 -1.84 -2.14 24.10
CA ASP A 7 -1.89 -2.91 22.85
C ASP A 7 -3.27 -2.79 22.16
N ARG A 8 -4.34 -2.54 22.92
CA ARG A 8 -5.68 -2.26 22.37
C ARG A 8 -5.75 -0.93 21.65
N GLU A 9 -5.11 0.12 22.18
CA GLU A 9 -5.07 1.45 21.55
C GLU A 9 -4.35 1.42 20.21
N VAL A 10 -3.33 0.57 20.04
CA VAL A 10 -2.58 0.46 18.79
C VAL A 10 -3.36 -0.32 17.73
N ASN A 11 -3.99 -1.44 18.09
CA ASN A 11 -4.87 -2.14 17.14
C ASN A 11 -6.04 -1.24 16.73
N GLU A 12 -6.68 -0.56 17.68
CA GLU A 12 -7.71 0.44 17.37
C GLU A 12 -7.20 1.58 16.49
N PHE A 13 -5.96 2.03 16.68
CA PHE A 13 -5.34 3.07 15.86
C PHE A 13 -5.24 2.68 14.38
N TYR A 14 -4.66 1.51 14.07
CA TYR A 14 -4.57 1.03 12.69
C TYR A 14 -5.95 0.70 12.11
N LEU A 15 -6.88 0.20 12.92
CA LEU A 15 -8.27 -0.02 12.50
C LEU A 15 -9.03 1.28 12.19
N ARG A 16 -8.76 2.37 12.92
CA ARG A 16 -9.35 3.70 12.64
C ARG A 16 -8.86 4.28 11.32
N MET A 17 -7.77 3.78 10.73
CA MET A 17 -7.35 4.15 9.37
C MET A 17 -8.37 3.76 8.29
N LEU A 18 -9.29 2.83 8.61
CA LEU A 18 -10.39 2.38 7.74
C LEU A 18 -11.55 3.38 7.64
N ALA A 19 -11.69 4.30 8.60
CA ALA A 19 -12.86 5.16 8.68
C ALA A 19 -12.82 6.28 7.62
N ALA A 20 -13.48 6.02 6.49
CA ALA A 20 -14.07 6.95 5.53
C ALA A 20 -13.30 8.26 5.26
N GLY A 21 -12.40 8.22 4.27
CA GLY A 21 -12.22 9.37 3.40
C GLY A 21 -13.21 9.23 2.25
N ASP A 22 -14.26 10.06 2.20
CA ASP A 22 -14.93 10.32 0.93
C ASP A 22 -13.83 10.67 -0.10
N GLY A 23 -13.98 10.23 -1.35
CA GLY A 23 -13.06 10.54 -2.46
C GLY A 23 -13.01 12.03 -2.86
N LYS A 24 -13.19 12.93 -1.90
CA LYS A 24 -12.99 14.37 -2.02
C LYS A 24 -11.51 14.63 -2.27
N PRO A 25 -11.17 15.69 -3.02
CA PRO A 25 -9.80 16.17 -3.11
C PRO A 25 -9.27 16.41 -1.70
N VAL A 26 -8.25 15.63 -1.37
CA VAL A 26 -7.59 15.68 -0.07
C VAL A 26 -6.56 16.78 -0.21
N ALA A 27 -6.83 17.94 0.41
CA ALA A 27 -5.77 18.91 0.63
C ALA A 27 -4.62 18.15 1.32
N ILE A 28 -3.39 18.23 0.80
CA ILE A 28 -2.20 17.64 1.43
C ILE A 28 -2.13 18.18 2.88
N GLY A 29 -2.65 17.40 3.83
CA GLY A 29 -3.21 18.04 5.02
C GLY A 29 -4.31 17.23 5.71
N ALA A 30 -4.01 16.01 6.15
CA ALA A 30 -4.74 15.51 7.32
C ALA A 30 -4.64 16.57 8.45
N PRO A 31 -5.70 16.77 9.25
CA PRO A 31 -5.70 17.79 10.29
C PRO A 31 -4.55 17.55 11.28
N ALA A 32 -4.04 18.62 11.91
CA ALA A 32 -2.84 18.57 12.74
C ALA A 32 -2.95 17.61 13.96
N ASP A 33 -4.16 17.19 14.31
CA ASP A 33 -4.48 16.23 15.36
C ASP A 33 -4.57 14.78 14.87
N ASP A 34 -4.35 14.53 13.58
CA ASP A 34 -4.36 13.20 12.99
C ASP A 34 -3.41 12.27 13.76
N PRO A 35 -3.93 11.25 14.45
CA PRO A 35 -3.10 10.34 15.21
C PRO A 35 -2.08 9.64 14.31
N VAL A 36 -2.42 9.34 13.05
CA VAL A 36 -1.53 8.61 12.14
C VAL A 36 -0.33 9.46 11.77
N ALA A 37 -0.58 10.71 11.36
CA ALA A 37 0.47 11.67 11.10
C ALA A 37 1.40 11.84 12.31
N ARG A 38 0.87 11.81 13.55
CA ARG A 38 1.69 11.89 14.77
C ARG A 38 2.62 10.69 14.96
N VAL A 39 2.15 9.47 14.70
CA VAL A 39 3.01 8.27 14.82
C VAL A 39 4.12 8.31 13.77
N ILE A 40 3.79 8.63 12.52
CA ILE A 40 4.80 8.73 11.46
C ILE A 40 5.76 9.90 11.71
N GLN A 41 5.27 11.04 12.21
CA GLN A 41 6.12 12.15 12.63
C GLN A 41 7.08 11.75 13.76
N GLN A 42 6.66 10.94 14.74
CA GLN A 42 7.56 10.42 15.78
C GLN A 42 8.70 9.57 15.20
N ILE A 43 8.42 8.80 14.15
CA ILE A 43 9.46 8.04 13.43
C ILE A 43 10.45 9.02 12.78
N VAL A 44 9.93 10.01 12.04
CA VAL A 44 10.75 11.04 11.38
C VAL A 44 11.58 11.84 12.38
N ASP A 45 10.99 12.33 13.47
CA ASP A 45 11.70 13.07 14.52
C ASP A 45 12.82 12.23 15.13
N GLY A 46 12.58 10.93 15.33
CA GLY A 46 13.60 9.99 15.79
C GLY A 46 14.77 9.85 14.82
N VAL A 47 14.53 9.93 13.51
CA VAL A 47 15.59 9.91 12.48
C VAL A 47 16.29 11.25 12.39
N LEU A 48 15.56 12.36 12.42
CA LEU A 48 16.13 13.71 12.33
C LEU A 48 16.99 14.05 13.55
N SER A 49 16.65 13.55 14.73
CA SER A 49 17.52 13.71 15.91
C SER A 49 18.89 13.03 15.76
N TYR A 50 18.99 11.97 14.95
CA TYR A 50 20.27 11.39 14.55
C TYR A 50 20.99 12.29 13.53
N VAL A 51 20.26 12.76 12.51
CA VAL A 51 20.81 13.64 11.46
C VAL A 51 21.42 14.91 12.05
N ASP A 52 20.72 15.57 12.97
CA ASP A 52 21.18 16.79 13.64
C ASP A 52 22.49 16.61 14.43
N LEU A 53 22.76 15.39 14.90
CA LEU A 53 23.94 15.07 15.70
C LEU A 53 25.15 14.64 14.86
N GLU A 54 24.91 13.88 13.79
CA GLU A 54 25.98 13.15 13.09
C GLU A 54 26.28 13.68 11.68
N MET A 55 25.37 14.45 11.05
CA MET A 55 25.62 14.97 9.71
C MET A 55 26.54 16.19 9.73
N SER A 56 27.68 16.07 9.04
CA SER A 56 28.71 17.10 8.97
C SER A 56 28.56 18.06 7.79
N ASP A 57 27.74 17.75 6.78
CA ASP A 57 27.46 18.64 5.65
C ASP A 57 26.42 19.71 6.04
N PRO A 58 26.80 21.01 6.11
CA PRO A 58 25.89 22.08 6.51
C PRO A 58 24.73 22.29 5.54
N ALA A 59 24.90 22.00 4.25
CA ALA A 59 23.84 22.19 3.26
C ALA A 59 22.74 21.14 3.44
N VAL A 60 23.12 19.88 3.69
CA VAL A 60 22.16 18.81 3.95
C VAL A 60 21.51 18.97 5.33
N ALA A 61 22.28 19.34 6.36
CA ALA A 61 21.73 19.62 7.69
C ALA A 61 20.66 20.73 7.65
N GLU A 62 20.87 21.77 6.83
CA GLU A 62 19.87 22.84 6.66
C GLU A 62 18.61 22.35 5.92
N LEU A 63 18.69 21.41 4.98
CA LEU A 63 17.51 20.81 4.35
C LEU A 63 16.74 19.90 5.31
N MET A 64 17.46 19.25 6.22
CA MET A 64 16.95 18.21 7.11
C MET A 64 16.46 18.73 8.47
N ARG A 65 16.44 20.05 8.70
CA ARG A 65 15.95 20.58 9.96
C ARG A 65 14.50 20.14 10.22
N SER A 66 14.22 19.75 11.46
CA SER A 66 12.89 19.32 11.88
C SER A 66 11.77 20.32 11.59
N ASP A 67 12.04 21.63 11.65
CA ASP A 67 11.05 22.67 11.36
C ASP A 67 10.77 22.88 9.85
N ARG A 68 11.61 22.29 9.00
CA ARG A 68 11.50 22.29 7.54
C ARG A 68 10.88 21.02 6.97
N ILE A 69 10.70 19.98 7.77
CA ILE A 69 10.06 18.72 7.35
C ILE A 69 8.68 18.61 8.00
N ALA A 70 7.67 18.32 7.19
CA ALA A 70 6.32 18.11 7.65
C ALA A 70 5.78 16.78 7.15
N VAL A 71 5.35 15.90 8.06
CA VAL A 71 4.67 14.66 7.69
C VAL A 71 3.18 14.92 7.51
N ARG A 72 2.61 14.39 6.43
CA ARG A 72 1.16 14.39 6.16
C ARG A 72 0.71 12.98 5.82
N THR A 73 -0.54 12.67 6.11
CA THR A 73 -1.14 11.42 5.65
C THR A 73 -2.15 11.66 4.55
N ILE A 74 -2.22 10.70 3.63
CA ILE A 74 -3.19 10.65 2.55
C ILE A 74 -4.17 9.50 2.87
N PRO A 75 -5.49 9.67 2.66
CA PRO A 75 -6.48 8.61 2.79
C PRO A 75 -6.07 7.30 2.10
N PRO A 76 -6.56 6.15 2.60
CA PRO A 76 -6.16 4.83 2.13
C PRO A 76 -6.61 4.63 0.68
N ALA A 77 -5.71 4.91 -0.24
CA ALA A 77 -5.99 4.88 -1.67
C ALA A 77 -4.83 4.29 -2.48
N SER A 78 -3.67 4.01 -1.88
CA SER A 78 -2.52 3.36 -2.54
C SER A 78 -1.50 2.85 -1.52
N ILE A 79 -0.52 2.05 -1.99
CA ILE A 79 0.73 1.79 -1.28
C ILE A 79 1.74 2.80 -1.84
N GLN A 80 1.91 3.93 -1.16
CA GLN A 80 2.83 4.98 -1.60
C GLN A 80 3.26 5.86 -0.42
N ALA A 81 4.49 6.33 -0.45
CA ALA A 81 4.93 7.54 0.21
C ALA A 81 5.60 8.41 -0.85
N LEU A 82 5.60 9.73 -0.65
CA LEU A 82 6.32 10.63 -1.53
C LEU A 82 6.73 11.91 -0.82
N THR A 83 7.75 12.57 -1.35
CA THR A 83 8.24 13.84 -0.86
C THR A 83 8.09 14.93 -1.89
N VAL A 84 7.47 16.03 -1.48
CA VAL A 84 7.28 17.24 -2.30
C VAL A 84 7.83 18.47 -1.59
N TRP A 85 8.27 19.46 -2.36
CA TRP A 85 8.62 20.77 -1.82
C TRP A 85 7.40 21.70 -1.84
N ILE A 86 6.99 22.18 -0.66
CA ILE A 86 5.95 23.19 -0.48
C ILE A 86 6.57 24.31 0.34
N GLU A 87 7.07 25.34 -0.33
CA GLU A 87 7.83 26.42 0.30
C GLU A 87 7.16 26.92 1.60
N PRO A 88 7.88 27.00 2.74
CA PRO A 88 9.34 26.78 2.91
C PRO A 88 9.70 25.37 3.43
N ARG A 89 8.87 24.36 3.20
CA ARG A 89 8.99 23.02 3.82
C ARG A 89 9.02 21.88 2.80
N HIS A 90 9.75 20.83 3.16
CA HIS A 90 9.57 19.51 2.57
C HIS A 90 8.36 18.85 3.23
N VAL A 91 7.45 18.34 2.41
CA VAL A 91 6.30 17.57 2.88
C VAL A 91 6.47 16.12 2.47
N VAL A 92 6.54 15.25 3.47
CA VAL A 92 6.51 13.80 3.30
C VAL A 92 5.07 13.35 3.43
N ALA A 93 4.48 12.89 2.35
CA ALA A 93 3.11 12.43 2.30
C ALA A 93 3.08 10.89 2.37
N PHE A 94 2.49 10.35 3.44
CA PHE A 94 2.41 8.92 3.71
C PHE A 94 0.99 8.40 3.44
N ASN A 95 0.83 7.45 2.53
CA ASN A 95 -0.48 6.85 2.28
C ASN A 95 -0.88 5.92 3.43
N ARG A 96 -2.07 6.13 4.00
CA ARG A 96 -2.62 5.27 5.05
C ARG A 96 -2.81 3.82 4.59
N GLY A 97 -3.02 3.60 3.29
CA GLY A 97 -3.10 2.26 2.71
C GLY A 97 -1.81 1.47 2.91
N LEU A 98 -0.64 2.11 2.76
CA LEU A 98 0.67 1.50 3.00
C LEU A 98 0.81 1.03 4.45
N GLY A 99 0.63 1.93 5.43
CA GLY A 99 0.78 1.58 6.85
C GLY A 99 -0.21 0.49 7.29
N LEU A 100 -1.46 0.56 6.84
CA LEU A 100 -2.47 -0.45 7.12
C LEU A 100 -2.08 -1.81 6.52
N PHE A 101 -1.61 -1.83 5.27
CA PHE A 101 -1.18 -3.06 4.61
C PHE A 101 -0.01 -3.70 5.34
N LEU A 102 1.05 -2.93 5.63
CA LEU A 102 2.21 -3.40 6.38
C LEU A 102 1.79 -3.97 7.75
N TYR A 103 0.93 -3.26 8.48
CA TYR A 103 0.46 -3.71 9.80
C TYR A 103 -0.35 -5.00 9.74
N ARG A 104 -1.33 -5.08 8.83
CA ARG A 104 -2.17 -6.28 8.70
C ARG A 104 -1.38 -7.49 8.24
N LEU A 105 -0.43 -7.27 7.34
CA LEU A 105 0.49 -8.31 6.87
C LEU A 105 1.38 -8.81 8.02
N ALA A 106 1.95 -7.88 8.80
CA ALA A 106 2.77 -8.20 9.95
C ALA A 106 1.95 -8.96 11.03
N ARG A 107 0.69 -8.57 11.24
CA ARG A 107 -0.24 -9.28 12.15
C ARG A 107 -0.55 -10.70 11.69
N ALA A 108 -0.76 -10.91 10.39
CA ALA A 108 -1.01 -12.25 9.85
C ALA A 108 0.21 -13.17 10.02
N PHE A 109 1.39 -12.60 9.86
CA PHE A 109 2.68 -13.29 9.99
C PHE A 109 3.03 -13.60 11.46
N ALA A 110 2.79 -12.66 12.38
CA ALA A 110 3.30 -12.71 13.75
C ALA A 110 2.93 -14.00 14.51
N GLY A 111 1.74 -14.55 14.28
CA GLY A 111 1.28 -15.78 14.95
C GLY A 111 2.17 -17.00 14.70
N ASN A 112 2.83 -17.05 13.53
CA ASN A 112 3.73 -18.13 13.12
C ASN A 112 5.22 -17.79 13.28
N TYR A 113 5.54 -16.54 13.59
CA TYR A 113 6.92 -16.08 13.77
C TYR A 113 7.39 -16.14 15.23
N ILE A 114 6.50 -15.87 16.18
CA ILE A 114 6.90 -15.77 17.59
C ILE A 114 7.34 -17.13 18.15
N VAL A 115 8.46 -17.12 18.89
CA VAL A 115 8.85 -18.27 19.71
C VAL A 115 7.89 -18.35 20.91
N ARG A 116 7.13 -19.44 20.97
CA ARG A 116 6.13 -19.69 22.02
C ARG A 116 6.77 -20.41 23.21
N GLY A 117 6.53 -19.87 24.40
CA GLY A 117 6.86 -20.46 25.69
C GLY A 117 5.69 -21.26 26.27
N PRO A 118 5.87 -21.83 27.47
CA PRO A 118 4.89 -22.75 28.09
C PRO A 118 3.52 -22.14 28.41
N GLY A 119 3.40 -20.81 28.45
CA GLY A 119 2.17 -20.09 28.78
C GLY A 119 1.46 -19.46 27.58
N ASP A 120 2.03 -19.54 26.38
CA ASP A 120 1.40 -19.00 25.19
C ASP A 120 0.37 -19.99 24.61
N PRO A 121 -0.71 -19.52 23.97
CA PRO A 121 -1.56 -20.41 23.18
C PRO A 121 -0.73 -21.06 22.06
N PRO A 122 -1.16 -22.23 21.53
CA PRO A 122 -0.50 -22.83 20.37
C PRO A 122 -0.50 -21.87 19.18
N ALA A 123 0.47 -22.04 18.27
CA ALA A 123 0.47 -21.26 17.03
C ALA A 123 -0.81 -21.51 16.23
N PRO A 124 -1.42 -20.46 15.65
CA PRO A 124 -2.53 -20.65 14.75
C PRO A 124 -2.06 -21.48 13.54
N PRO A 125 -2.95 -22.27 12.91
CA PRO A 125 -2.64 -22.94 11.67
C PRO A 125 -2.10 -21.96 10.61
N GLU A 126 -1.07 -22.36 9.86
CA GLU A 126 -0.54 -21.54 8.75
C GLU A 126 -1.62 -21.24 7.69
N SER A 127 -2.60 -22.13 7.52
CA SER A 127 -3.75 -21.92 6.62
C SER A 127 -4.53 -20.65 6.94
N ASP A 128 -4.57 -20.24 8.21
CA ASP A 128 -5.29 -19.05 8.64
C ASP A 128 -4.52 -17.79 8.22
N ALA A 129 -3.20 -17.78 8.44
CA ALA A 129 -2.32 -16.71 7.95
C ALA A 129 -2.37 -16.61 6.42
N ILE A 130 -2.30 -17.73 5.71
CA ILE A 130 -2.42 -17.81 4.24
C ILE A 130 -3.75 -17.20 3.78
N SER A 131 -4.87 -17.55 4.42
CA SER A 131 -6.19 -17.02 4.09
C SER A 131 -6.29 -15.51 4.32
N ILE A 132 -5.71 -15.01 5.41
CA ILE A 132 -5.67 -13.58 5.73
C ILE A 132 -4.83 -12.83 4.69
N ILE A 133 -3.61 -13.30 4.40
CA ILE A 133 -2.73 -12.69 3.41
C ILE A 133 -3.40 -12.68 2.03
N ALA A 134 -4.02 -13.78 1.61
CA ALA A 134 -4.77 -13.83 0.35
C ALA A 134 -5.88 -12.78 0.28
N THR A 135 -6.55 -12.51 1.40
CA THR A 135 -7.58 -11.48 1.51
C THR A 135 -6.98 -10.06 1.42
N LEU A 136 -5.81 -9.84 2.00
CA LEU A 136 -5.05 -8.58 1.83
C LEU A 136 -4.63 -8.37 0.38
N LEU A 137 -4.20 -9.43 -0.31
CA LEU A 137 -3.86 -9.40 -1.73
C LEU A 137 -5.07 -9.07 -2.62
N ASP A 138 -6.25 -9.59 -2.28
CA ASP A 138 -7.50 -9.24 -2.97
C ASP A 138 -7.90 -7.79 -2.75
N TRP A 139 -7.69 -7.26 -1.54
CA TRP A 139 -7.86 -5.84 -1.25
C TRP A 139 -6.86 -4.97 -2.02
N MET A 140 -5.60 -5.39 -2.13
CA MET A 140 -4.59 -4.59 -2.82
C MET A 140 -4.81 -4.51 -4.33
N ALA A 141 -5.27 -5.60 -4.94
CA ALA A 141 -5.63 -5.61 -6.36
C ALA A 141 -7.00 -4.96 -6.66
N SER A 142 -7.80 -4.69 -5.62
CA SER A 142 -9.11 -4.05 -5.77
C SER A 142 -8.93 -2.60 -6.21
N PRO A 143 -9.60 -2.14 -7.28
CA PRO A 143 -9.53 -0.75 -7.72
C PRO A 143 -10.26 0.24 -6.79
N VAL A 144 -11.21 -0.20 -5.95
CA VAL A 144 -11.76 0.66 -4.87
C VAL A 144 -10.76 0.82 -3.74
N ARG A 145 -9.84 -0.14 -3.56
CA ARG A 145 -8.83 -0.12 -2.49
C ARG A 145 -9.44 0.11 -1.10
N ALA A 146 -10.71 -0.26 -0.91
CA ALA A 146 -11.39 -0.19 0.39
C ALA A 146 -11.24 -1.53 1.12
N PRO A 147 -10.66 -1.56 2.32
CA PRO A 147 -10.43 -2.82 3.02
C PRO A 147 -11.75 -3.31 3.62
N LEU A 148 -12.38 -4.32 3.02
CA LEU A 148 -13.44 -5.10 3.66
C LEU A 148 -12.82 -6.23 4.49
N LEU A 149 -12.01 -5.85 5.47
CA LEU A 149 -11.25 -6.80 6.29
C LEU A 149 -12.01 -7.07 7.59
N GLN A 150 -12.36 -8.34 7.83
CA GLN A 150 -12.77 -8.79 9.16
C GLN A 150 -11.58 -8.70 10.10
N ASP A 151 -11.77 -8.20 11.32
CA ASP A 151 -10.72 -8.29 12.33
C ASP A 151 -10.62 -9.74 12.83
N TRP A 152 -9.42 -10.16 13.20
CA TRP A 152 -9.15 -11.50 13.73
C TRP A 152 -8.46 -11.40 15.08
N GLU A 153 -8.75 -12.36 15.97
CA GLU A 153 -8.14 -12.39 17.29
C GLU A 153 -6.64 -12.68 17.20
N VAL A 154 -5.85 -11.92 17.94
CA VAL A 154 -4.40 -12.08 18.10
C VAL A 154 -4.03 -11.79 19.54
N GLY A 155 -3.00 -12.46 20.06
CA GLY A 155 -2.51 -12.21 21.41
C GLY A 155 -1.66 -10.92 21.49
N PRO A 156 -1.43 -10.40 22.71
CA PRO A 156 -0.59 -9.22 22.94
C PRO A 156 0.82 -9.31 22.33
N ARG A 157 1.44 -10.50 22.37
CA ARG A 157 2.78 -10.71 21.81
C ARG A 157 2.79 -10.66 20.30
N GLU A 158 1.77 -11.21 19.65
CA GLU A 158 1.57 -11.11 18.21
C GLU A 158 1.34 -9.65 17.78
N ILE A 159 0.54 -8.89 18.54
CA ILE A 159 0.34 -7.45 18.32
C ILE A 159 1.68 -6.72 18.40
N LYS A 160 2.42 -6.91 19.49
CA LYS A 160 3.71 -6.25 19.68
C LYS A 160 4.74 -6.59 18.60
N THR A 161 4.75 -7.85 18.17
CA THR A 161 5.62 -8.31 17.08
C THR A 161 5.24 -7.64 15.78
N ALA A 162 3.95 -7.58 15.46
CA ALA A 162 3.45 -6.91 14.27
C ALA A 162 3.77 -5.40 14.27
N GLU A 163 3.62 -4.73 15.42
CA GLU A 163 4.02 -3.33 15.60
C GLU A 163 5.50 -3.11 15.32
N ASN A 164 6.37 -3.97 15.83
CA ASN A 164 7.81 -3.84 15.66
C ASN A 164 8.20 -3.97 14.17
N PHE A 165 7.64 -4.97 13.46
CA PHE A 165 7.86 -5.12 12.02
C PHE A 165 7.35 -3.92 11.23
N THR A 166 6.13 -3.47 11.54
CA THR A 166 5.48 -2.35 10.86
C THR A 166 6.27 -1.07 11.07
N THR A 167 6.60 -0.74 12.32
CA THR A 167 7.34 0.48 12.67
C THR A 167 8.72 0.49 12.03
N ALA A 168 9.40 -0.67 11.96
CA ALA A 168 10.70 -0.77 11.31
C ALA A 168 10.61 -0.61 9.78
N ALA A 169 9.57 -1.15 9.16
CA ALA A 169 9.29 -0.97 7.73
C ALA A 169 8.90 0.47 7.40
N GLU A 170 8.00 1.08 8.17
CA GLU A 170 7.62 2.49 8.05
C GLU A 170 8.82 3.42 8.25
N ARG A 171 9.73 3.09 9.18
CA ARG A 171 11.00 3.80 9.32
C ARG A 171 11.84 3.75 8.04
N PHE A 172 11.98 2.59 7.41
CA PHE A 172 12.69 2.50 6.13
C PHE A 172 12.04 3.39 5.07
N VAL A 173 10.71 3.34 4.93
CA VAL A 173 9.97 4.22 3.99
C VAL A 173 10.25 5.69 4.28
N MET A 174 10.18 6.10 5.55
CA MET A 174 10.50 7.49 5.92
C MET A 174 11.95 7.85 5.64
N CYS A 175 12.91 6.98 5.93
CA CYS A 175 14.31 7.23 5.61
C CYS A 175 14.57 7.31 4.10
N HIS A 176 13.87 6.52 3.28
CA HIS A 176 13.91 6.62 1.82
C HIS A 176 13.42 8.00 1.35
N GLU A 177 12.28 8.47 1.86
CA GLU A 177 11.77 9.81 1.56
C GLU A 177 12.72 10.94 2.03
N LEU A 178 13.30 10.79 3.21
CA LEU A 178 14.32 11.71 3.71
C LEU A 178 15.59 11.70 2.86
N ALA A 179 15.99 10.54 2.32
CA ALA A 179 17.12 10.45 1.41
C ALA A 179 16.88 11.22 0.10
N HIS A 180 15.64 11.26 -0.40
CA HIS A 180 15.29 12.16 -1.50
C HIS A 180 15.53 13.63 -1.16
N ILE A 181 15.23 14.06 0.07
CA ILE A 181 15.53 15.43 0.54
C ILE A 181 17.05 15.64 0.58
N MET A 182 17.80 14.70 1.18
CA MET A 182 19.25 14.79 1.32
C MET A 182 19.97 14.97 -0.01
N TYR A 183 19.53 14.27 -1.06
CA TYR A 183 20.11 14.38 -2.40
C TYR A 183 19.46 15.44 -3.30
N GLY A 184 18.44 16.15 -2.82
CA GLY A 184 17.70 17.13 -3.62
C GLY A 184 16.88 16.50 -4.77
N HIS A 185 16.47 15.24 -4.63
CA HIS A 185 15.58 14.51 -5.55
C HIS A 185 14.11 14.93 -5.39
N LEU A 186 13.87 16.24 -5.45
CA LEU A 186 12.56 16.82 -5.16
C LEU A 186 11.62 16.67 -6.37
N ILE A 187 10.40 16.23 -6.10
CA ILE A 187 9.31 16.26 -7.07
C ILE A 187 8.86 17.73 -7.22
N ALA A 188 9.29 18.33 -8.34
CA ALA A 188 8.88 19.61 -8.91
C ALA A 188 8.97 20.88 -8.02
N ASP A 189 9.07 22.03 -8.69
CA ASP A 189 9.12 23.36 -8.07
C ASP A 189 7.70 23.81 -7.68
N SER A 190 7.53 24.29 -6.44
CA SER A 190 6.24 24.58 -5.78
C SER A 190 5.33 25.57 -6.52
N SER A 191 5.87 26.29 -7.51
CA SER A 191 5.15 27.32 -8.26
C SER A 191 4.03 26.82 -9.17
N ALA A 192 3.99 25.51 -9.48
CA ALA A 192 3.01 24.93 -10.40
C ALA A 192 1.84 24.18 -9.72
N PHE A 193 1.86 24.01 -8.39
CA PHE A 193 0.94 23.09 -7.71
C PHE A 193 0.27 23.72 -6.48
N THR A 194 -1.06 23.80 -6.50
CA THR A 194 -1.87 24.02 -5.30
C THR A 194 -2.17 22.68 -4.64
N THR A 195 -2.19 22.63 -3.30
CA THR A 195 -2.47 21.43 -2.47
C THR A 195 -3.77 20.70 -2.80
N ASP A 196 -4.63 21.30 -3.63
CA ASP A 196 -6.03 20.90 -3.84
C ASP A 196 -6.27 20.15 -5.15
N SER A 197 -5.27 20.01 -6.05
CA SER A 197 -5.53 19.59 -7.43
C SER A 197 -4.51 18.63 -8.06
N VAL A 198 -3.67 17.95 -7.28
CA VAL A 198 -2.64 17.07 -7.86
C VAL A 198 -2.95 15.59 -7.70
N SER A 199 -2.87 14.88 -8.82
CA SER A 199 -2.85 13.42 -8.86
C SER A 199 -1.48 12.92 -8.41
N LEU A 200 -1.45 12.15 -7.32
CA LEU A 200 -0.22 11.59 -6.73
C LEU A 200 0.54 10.68 -7.70
N ALA A 201 -0.17 10.03 -8.63
CA ALA A 201 0.43 9.19 -9.66
C ALA A 201 1.21 9.99 -10.72
N ASP A 202 0.85 11.26 -10.94
CA ASP A 202 1.53 12.13 -11.90
C ASP A 202 2.74 12.85 -11.28
N LEU A 203 2.82 12.87 -9.94
CA LEU A 203 3.91 13.48 -9.19
C LEU A 203 5.13 12.55 -9.07
N ASP A 204 4.92 11.23 -9.02
CA ASP A 204 5.94 10.29 -8.59
C ASP A 204 6.59 9.55 -9.77
N THR A 205 7.29 10.29 -10.62
CA THR A 205 8.11 9.71 -11.70
C THR A 205 9.55 10.16 -11.57
N ARG A 206 10.28 9.56 -10.63
CA ARG A 206 11.72 9.82 -10.49
C ARG A 206 12.54 8.93 -11.41
N PRO A 207 13.70 9.40 -11.91
CA PRO A 207 14.65 8.55 -12.60
C PRO A 207 15.11 7.40 -11.70
N LEU A 208 15.25 6.20 -12.27
CA LEU A 208 15.70 5.00 -11.56
C LEU A 208 16.94 5.22 -10.67
N ARG A 209 17.89 6.02 -11.15
CA ARG A 209 19.11 6.34 -10.39
C ARG A 209 18.78 7.04 -9.06
N GLN A 210 17.83 7.97 -9.05
CA GLN A 210 17.44 8.71 -7.85
C GLN A 210 16.76 7.81 -6.83
N GLU A 211 15.91 6.88 -7.29
CA GLU A 211 15.28 5.85 -6.46
C GLU A 211 16.33 4.90 -5.86
N THR A 212 17.31 4.48 -6.66
CA THR A 212 18.42 3.62 -6.21
C THR A 212 19.27 4.32 -5.13
N GLU A 213 19.58 5.60 -5.34
CA GLU A 213 20.34 6.41 -4.37
C GLU A 213 19.55 6.61 -3.07
N ALA A 214 18.23 6.85 -3.16
CA ALA A 214 17.35 6.99 -2.01
C ALA A 214 17.16 5.67 -1.24
N ASP A 215 17.07 4.53 -1.92
CA ASP A 215 17.01 3.21 -1.31
C ASP A 215 18.23 2.91 -0.46
N VAL A 216 19.42 3.06 -1.02
CA VAL A 216 20.67 2.75 -0.32
C VAL A 216 20.87 3.70 0.87
N ALA A 217 20.73 5.01 0.66
CA ALA A 217 20.90 5.97 1.74
C ALA A 217 19.81 5.87 2.80
N GLY A 218 18.56 5.63 2.39
CA GLY A 218 17.45 5.40 3.30
C GLY A 218 17.64 4.15 4.15
N ALA A 219 18.19 3.07 3.58
CA ALA A 219 18.50 1.84 4.30
C ALA A 219 19.60 2.07 5.36
N VAL A 220 20.69 2.76 4.99
CA VAL A 220 21.76 3.13 5.93
C VAL A 220 21.23 4.03 7.03
N LEU A 221 20.48 5.08 6.68
CA LEU A 221 19.88 6.02 7.64
C LEU A 221 18.91 5.31 8.60
N ALA A 222 18.12 4.35 8.11
CA ALA A 222 17.23 3.54 8.94
C ALA A 222 18.01 2.70 9.96
N ILE A 223 19.15 2.11 9.57
CA ILE A 223 20.00 1.29 10.44
C ILE A 223 20.73 2.17 11.47
N ASP A 224 21.40 3.23 11.01
CA ASP A 224 22.24 4.09 11.86
C ASP A 224 21.42 4.91 12.86
N SER A 225 20.15 5.21 12.55
CA SER A 225 19.28 5.94 13.48
C SER A 225 18.70 5.08 14.62
N MET A 226 18.73 3.75 14.53
CA MET A 226 18.14 2.87 15.57
C MET A 226 18.84 2.96 16.94
N PRO A 227 20.20 2.91 17.03
CA PRO A 227 20.89 3.02 18.32
C PRO A 227 20.58 4.32 19.07
N HIS A 228 20.36 5.42 18.36
CA HIS A 228 20.09 6.75 18.95
C HIS A 228 18.76 6.79 19.73
N ILE A 229 17.83 5.91 19.38
CA ILE A 229 16.57 5.73 20.11
C ILE A 229 16.56 4.47 20.99
N GLY A 230 17.73 3.85 21.19
CA GLY A 230 17.90 2.67 22.03
C GLY A 230 17.34 1.38 21.43
N ILE A 231 17.23 1.30 20.10
CA ILE A 231 16.78 0.12 19.38
C ILE A 231 17.97 -0.57 18.71
N ASP A 232 17.92 -1.90 18.65
CA ASP A 232 18.92 -2.71 17.95
C ASP A 232 18.88 -2.44 16.43
N PRO A 233 20.02 -2.13 15.77
CA PRO A 233 20.07 -1.88 14.33
C PRO A 233 19.55 -3.03 13.46
N ARG A 234 19.59 -4.27 13.96
CA ARG A 234 19.01 -5.44 13.28
C ARG A 234 17.50 -5.31 13.08
N ALA A 235 16.81 -4.56 13.96
CA ALA A 235 15.39 -4.29 13.78
C ALA A 235 15.12 -3.51 12.47
N ALA A 236 16.01 -2.57 12.10
CA ALA A 236 15.90 -1.87 10.81
C ALA A 236 16.11 -2.83 9.63
N ALA A 237 17.10 -3.73 9.71
CA ALA A 237 17.33 -4.74 8.67
C ALA A 237 16.10 -5.64 8.45
N HIS A 238 15.43 -6.07 9.53
CA HIS A 238 14.15 -6.79 9.43
C HIS A 238 13.05 -5.93 8.80
N GLY A 239 12.95 -4.66 9.18
CA GLY A 239 11.98 -3.72 8.60
C GLY A 239 12.16 -3.51 7.10
N ILE A 240 13.40 -3.31 6.66
CA ILE A 240 13.77 -3.15 5.24
C ILE A 240 13.35 -4.40 4.46
N TYR A 241 13.73 -5.58 4.95
CA TYR A 241 13.38 -6.84 4.28
C TYR A 241 11.88 -7.08 4.25
N PHE A 242 11.20 -6.88 5.39
CA PHE A 242 9.75 -7.03 5.48
C PHE A 242 9.02 -6.08 4.53
N PHE A 243 9.48 -4.83 4.41
CA PHE A 243 8.94 -3.86 3.46
C PHE A 243 9.08 -4.33 2.02
N PHE A 244 10.28 -4.73 1.58
CA PHE A 244 10.47 -5.18 0.20
C PHE A 244 9.72 -6.48 -0.11
N TRP A 245 9.58 -7.38 0.85
CA TRP A 245 8.72 -8.55 0.66
C TRP A 245 7.24 -8.19 0.54
N ALA A 246 6.76 -7.26 1.38
CA ALA A 246 5.40 -6.74 1.28
C ALA A 246 5.16 -6.05 -0.08
N LEU A 247 6.17 -5.33 -0.57
CA LEU A 247 6.16 -4.67 -1.87
C LEU A 247 6.12 -5.69 -3.02
N ASP A 248 6.93 -6.75 -2.99
CA ASP A 248 6.91 -7.84 -3.98
C ASP A 248 5.51 -8.47 -4.09
N LEU A 249 4.88 -8.75 -2.94
CA LEU A 249 3.50 -9.23 -2.91
C LEU A 249 2.51 -8.27 -3.58
N ALA A 250 2.67 -6.96 -3.36
CA ALA A 250 1.84 -5.93 -3.97
C ALA A 250 2.09 -5.80 -5.48
N GLU A 251 3.34 -5.90 -5.93
CA GLU A 251 3.72 -5.89 -7.36
C GLU A 251 3.11 -7.09 -8.10
N ARG A 252 3.20 -8.29 -7.52
CA ARG A 252 2.67 -9.53 -8.11
C ARG A 252 1.17 -9.51 -8.34
N VAL A 253 0.43 -8.71 -7.58
CA VAL A 253 -1.03 -8.54 -7.74
C VAL A 253 -1.40 -7.27 -8.50
N GLY A 254 -0.42 -6.56 -9.06
CA GLY A 254 -0.60 -5.34 -9.85
C GLY A 254 -1.03 -4.11 -9.03
N ALA A 255 -0.86 -4.15 -7.71
CA ALA A 255 -1.24 -3.05 -6.83
C ALA A 255 -0.22 -1.90 -6.84
N VAL A 256 1.04 -2.23 -7.11
CA VAL A 256 2.15 -1.30 -7.36
C VAL A 256 2.65 -1.56 -8.78
N LEU A 257 2.85 -0.48 -9.55
CA LEU A 257 3.33 -0.58 -10.92
C LEU A 257 4.85 -0.74 -10.91
N THR A 258 5.34 -1.83 -11.48
CA THR A 258 6.72 -1.92 -11.96
C THR A 258 6.74 -1.37 -13.37
N ASP A 259 7.30 -0.19 -13.55
CA ASP A 259 7.53 0.38 -14.87
C ASP A 259 9.04 0.50 -15.14
N GLY A 260 9.43 0.89 -16.35
CA GLY A 260 10.85 1.04 -16.70
C GLY A 260 11.61 2.08 -15.85
N SER A 261 10.94 2.78 -14.92
CA SER A 261 11.52 3.76 -14.00
C SER A 261 11.71 3.19 -12.58
N HIS A 262 11.11 2.04 -12.25
CA HIS A 262 11.17 1.42 -10.92
C HIS A 262 11.61 -0.06 -11.02
N LEU A 263 12.73 -0.41 -10.37
CA LEU A 263 13.14 -1.81 -10.24
C LEU A 263 12.14 -2.60 -9.41
N ALA A 264 12.05 -3.90 -9.67
CA ALA A 264 11.24 -4.81 -8.87
C ALA A 264 11.72 -4.83 -7.41
N ALA A 265 10.82 -5.07 -6.46
CA ALA A 265 11.12 -5.04 -5.03
C ALA A 265 12.29 -5.95 -4.64
N ALA A 266 12.37 -7.15 -5.23
CA ALA A 266 13.47 -8.09 -4.99
C ALA A 266 14.83 -7.53 -5.46
N GLU A 267 14.86 -6.82 -6.59
CA GLU A 267 16.08 -6.20 -7.11
C GLU A 267 16.51 -5.01 -6.25
N ARG A 268 15.55 -4.19 -5.82
CA ARG A 268 15.80 -3.06 -4.89
C ARG A 268 16.35 -3.54 -3.55
N LEU A 269 15.85 -4.65 -3.02
CA LEU A 269 16.38 -5.26 -1.80
C LEU A 269 17.84 -5.69 -1.96
N GLU A 270 18.21 -6.28 -3.10
CA GLU A 270 19.60 -6.67 -3.38
C GLU A 270 20.51 -5.46 -3.55
N VAL A 271 20.02 -4.37 -4.16
CA VAL A 271 20.72 -3.07 -4.18
C VAL A 271 20.97 -2.55 -2.77
N CYS A 272 19.96 -2.56 -1.90
CA CYS A 272 20.11 -2.17 -0.50
C CYS A 272 21.13 -3.04 0.23
N ARG A 273 21.07 -4.36 0.06
CA ARG A 273 22.04 -5.31 0.65
C ARG A 273 23.46 -5.01 0.19
N PHE A 274 23.65 -4.80 -1.11
CA PHE A 274 24.96 -4.42 -1.66
C PHE A 274 25.44 -3.09 -1.07
N GLY A 275 24.61 -2.06 -1.05
CA GLY A 275 24.93 -0.75 -0.50
C GLY A 275 25.30 -0.78 0.99
N ILE A 276 24.54 -1.51 1.80
CA ILE A 276 24.84 -1.75 3.22
C ILE A 276 26.17 -2.52 3.36
N GLY A 277 26.41 -3.52 2.51
CA GLY A 277 27.68 -4.24 2.46
C GLY A 277 28.89 -3.34 2.16
N GLN A 278 28.74 -2.38 1.25
CA GLN A 278 29.77 -1.38 0.98
C GLN A 278 29.97 -0.41 2.16
N TRP A 279 28.90 -0.03 2.85
CA TRP A 279 28.95 0.95 3.94
C TRP A 279 29.56 0.39 5.24
N TYR A 280 29.10 -0.79 5.69
CA TYR A 280 29.54 -1.39 6.96
C TYR A 280 30.64 -2.45 6.80
N GLY A 281 30.91 -2.90 5.56
CA GLY A 281 31.72 -4.08 5.29
C GLY A 281 30.92 -5.38 5.33
N GLU A 282 31.39 -6.39 4.60
CA GLU A 282 30.68 -7.65 4.34
C GLU A 282 30.33 -8.44 5.61
N GLU A 283 31.25 -8.52 6.59
CA GLU A 283 31.05 -9.25 7.84
C GLU A 283 29.95 -8.61 8.73
N SER A 284 29.99 -7.28 8.85
CA SER A 284 28.99 -6.52 9.61
C SER A 284 27.62 -6.56 8.94
N ALA A 285 27.57 -6.38 7.61
CA ALA A 285 26.33 -6.51 6.85
C ALA A 285 25.72 -7.92 6.97
N THR A 286 26.54 -8.97 6.89
CA THR A 286 26.09 -10.35 7.11
C THR A 286 25.49 -10.52 8.51
N THR A 287 26.10 -9.93 9.53
CA THR A 287 25.58 -10.00 10.90
C THR A 287 24.24 -9.27 11.06
N LEU A 288 24.06 -8.14 10.36
CA LEU A 288 22.79 -7.40 10.35
C LEU A 288 21.66 -8.21 9.70
N PHE A 289 21.97 -8.92 8.61
CA PHE A 289 20.96 -9.65 7.82
C PHE A 289 20.78 -11.13 8.20
N LYS A 290 21.68 -11.75 8.96
CA LYS A 290 21.55 -13.18 9.33
C LYS A 290 20.18 -13.55 9.96
N PRO A 291 19.59 -12.76 10.87
CA PRO A 291 18.27 -13.07 11.42
C PRO A 291 17.12 -12.95 10.41
N VAL A 292 17.37 -12.28 9.29
CA VAL A 292 16.37 -12.02 8.24
C VAL A 292 16.11 -13.27 7.40
N ASP A 293 17.06 -14.20 7.29
CA ASP A 293 16.90 -15.41 6.46
C ASP A 293 15.71 -16.28 6.93
N GLU A 294 15.57 -16.49 8.25
CA GLU A 294 14.43 -17.21 8.84
C GLU A 294 13.09 -16.49 8.61
N THR A 295 13.14 -15.15 8.66
CA THR A 295 11.98 -14.31 8.34
C THR A 295 11.60 -14.49 6.87
N GLY A 296 12.60 -14.51 5.98
CA GLY A 296 12.44 -14.69 4.55
C GLY A 296 11.84 -16.02 4.13
N GLU A 297 12.26 -17.12 4.74
CA GLU A 297 11.69 -18.45 4.45
C GLU A 297 10.20 -18.52 4.81
N LEU A 298 9.82 -18.02 5.99
CA LEU A 298 8.42 -18.05 6.42
C LEU A 298 7.56 -17.11 5.56
N LEU A 299 8.04 -15.89 5.30
CA LEU A 299 7.36 -14.93 4.44
C LEU A 299 7.17 -15.49 3.03
N SER A 300 8.21 -16.02 2.40
CA SER A 300 8.13 -16.61 1.05
C SER A 300 7.10 -17.74 0.99
N ARG A 301 7.15 -18.69 1.94
CA ARG A 301 6.24 -19.83 1.99
C ARG A 301 4.77 -19.41 2.19
N LEU A 302 4.50 -18.50 3.13
CA LEU A 302 3.14 -18.01 3.37
C LEU A 302 2.63 -17.16 2.20
N GLY A 303 3.49 -16.32 1.61
CA GLY A 303 3.17 -15.46 0.48
C GLY A 303 2.84 -16.23 -0.79
N GLU A 304 3.65 -17.22 -1.15
CA GLU A 304 3.40 -18.09 -2.31
C GLU A 304 2.07 -18.84 -2.16
N ALA A 305 1.83 -19.46 -1.00
CA ALA A 305 0.59 -20.16 -0.74
C ALA A 305 -0.63 -19.22 -0.74
N ALA A 306 -0.48 -18.00 -0.22
CA ALA A 306 -1.54 -16.99 -0.23
C ALA A 306 -1.85 -16.50 -1.65
N PHE A 307 -0.82 -16.31 -2.48
CA PHE A 307 -0.99 -15.94 -3.88
C PHE A 307 -1.73 -17.02 -4.68
N GLU A 308 -1.37 -18.30 -4.50
CA GLU A 308 -2.08 -19.41 -5.14
C GLU A 308 -3.53 -19.54 -4.65
N LEU A 309 -3.77 -19.38 -3.34
CA LEU A 309 -5.13 -19.35 -2.79
C LEU A 309 -5.95 -18.21 -3.37
N GLN A 310 -5.38 -17.01 -3.46
CA GLN A 310 -6.00 -15.84 -4.05
C GLN A 310 -6.36 -16.10 -5.52
N ARG A 311 -5.43 -16.58 -6.34
CA ARG A 311 -5.70 -16.95 -7.74
C ARG A 311 -6.81 -17.99 -7.86
N GLY A 312 -6.79 -19.01 -7.00
CA GLY A 312 -7.84 -20.03 -6.93
C GLY A 312 -9.22 -19.44 -6.62
N ARG A 313 -9.30 -18.50 -5.67
CA ARG A 313 -10.54 -17.76 -5.36
C ARG A 313 -11.02 -16.96 -6.57
N ARG A 314 -10.13 -16.24 -7.26
CA ARG A 314 -10.47 -15.47 -8.47
C ARG A 314 -11.02 -16.35 -9.58
N PHE A 315 -10.33 -17.45 -9.87
CA PHE A 315 -10.75 -18.41 -10.87
C PHE A 315 -12.12 -19.03 -10.54
N LEU A 316 -12.35 -19.38 -9.28
CA LEU A 316 -13.64 -19.92 -8.84
C LEU A 316 -14.77 -18.90 -8.97
N VAL A 317 -14.53 -17.65 -8.57
CA VAL A 317 -15.52 -16.56 -8.68
C VAL A 317 -15.83 -16.30 -10.16
N ALA A 318 -14.81 -16.17 -11.00
CA ALA A 318 -14.99 -16.03 -12.45
C ALA A 318 -15.79 -17.22 -13.02
N SER A 319 -15.42 -18.46 -12.71
CA SER A 319 -16.15 -19.64 -13.20
C SER A 319 -17.64 -19.64 -12.79
N ARG A 320 -17.93 -19.29 -11.54
CA ARG A 320 -19.32 -19.17 -11.03
C ARG A 320 -20.08 -18.05 -11.72
N MET A 321 -19.42 -16.92 -11.97
CA MET A 321 -20.01 -15.81 -12.70
C MET A 321 -20.28 -16.20 -14.14
N ASP A 322 -19.36 -16.86 -14.84
CA ASP A 322 -19.57 -17.33 -16.21
C ASP A 322 -20.78 -18.27 -16.32
N GLU A 323 -20.89 -19.22 -15.38
CA GLU A 323 -22.02 -20.13 -15.27
C GLU A 323 -23.32 -19.36 -15.03
N LEU A 324 -23.31 -18.37 -14.13
CA LEU A 324 -24.45 -17.51 -13.85
C LEU A 324 -24.85 -16.73 -15.10
N PHE A 325 -23.91 -16.06 -15.78
CA PHE A 325 -24.16 -15.33 -17.02
C PHE A 325 -24.74 -16.22 -18.11
N ALA A 326 -24.24 -17.46 -18.26
CA ALA A 326 -24.70 -18.42 -19.25
C ALA A 326 -26.13 -18.93 -18.98
N LYS A 327 -26.50 -19.12 -17.71
CA LYS A 327 -27.79 -19.68 -17.30
C LYS A 327 -28.87 -18.64 -17.08
N THR A 328 -28.49 -17.38 -16.87
CA THR A 328 -29.44 -16.29 -16.61
C THR A 328 -30.06 -15.81 -17.92
N SER A 329 -31.39 -15.74 -17.97
CA SER A 329 -32.10 -15.12 -19.11
C SER A 329 -32.02 -13.60 -19.00
N TRP A 330 -31.44 -12.95 -20.01
CA TRP A 330 -31.30 -11.50 -20.07
C TRP A 330 -32.49 -10.88 -20.83
N PRO A 331 -33.18 -9.85 -20.29
CA PRO A 331 -34.24 -9.17 -21.02
C PRO A 331 -33.68 -8.48 -22.28
N GLU A 332 -34.46 -8.51 -23.37
CA GLU A 332 -34.04 -8.12 -24.73
C GLU A 332 -33.28 -6.77 -24.78
N TRP A 333 -32.05 -6.81 -25.30
CA TRP A 333 -31.25 -5.63 -25.65
C TRP A 333 -30.40 -5.89 -26.93
N PRO A 334 -29.74 -4.88 -27.57
CA PRO A 334 -29.52 -4.85 -29.00
C PRO A 334 -28.31 -5.71 -29.41
N GLN A 335 -28.42 -6.41 -30.54
CA GLN A 335 -27.36 -7.17 -31.24
C GLN A 335 -26.44 -8.06 -30.36
N GLN A 336 -26.58 -9.38 -30.55
CA GLN A 336 -25.88 -10.48 -29.86
C GLN A 336 -24.34 -10.35 -29.77
N GLU A 337 -23.72 -9.57 -30.66
CA GLU A 337 -22.27 -9.33 -30.73
C GLU A 337 -21.77 -8.40 -29.61
N GLN A 338 -22.47 -7.29 -29.33
CA GLN A 338 -22.08 -6.34 -28.26
C GLN A 338 -22.18 -6.98 -26.87
N MET A 339 -23.15 -7.88 -26.67
CA MET A 339 -23.29 -8.66 -25.42
C MET A 339 -22.13 -9.64 -25.21
N SER A 340 -21.63 -10.20 -26.30
CA SER A 340 -20.54 -11.17 -26.25
C SER A 340 -19.21 -10.49 -25.93
N GLU A 341 -19.01 -9.25 -26.39
CA GLU A 341 -17.86 -8.41 -26.05
C GLU A 341 -17.94 -7.91 -24.60
N LEU A 342 -19.06 -7.34 -24.17
CA LEU A 342 -19.23 -6.86 -22.79
C LEU A 342 -19.14 -8.00 -21.76
N ARG A 343 -19.74 -9.16 -22.05
CA ARG A 343 -19.59 -10.35 -21.21
C ARG A 343 -18.13 -10.75 -21.11
N ARG A 344 -17.42 -10.81 -22.25
CA ARG A 344 -15.99 -11.16 -22.27
C ARG A 344 -15.19 -10.20 -21.40
N GLU A 345 -15.41 -8.90 -21.53
CA GLU A 345 -14.74 -7.89 -20.69
C GLU A 345 -15.07 -8.04 -19.21
N VAL A 346 -16.33 -8.28 -18.84
CA VAL A 346 -16.70 -8.55 -17.44
C VAL A 346 -16.00 -9.82 -16.93
N MET A 347 -15.90 -10.84 -17.76
CA MET A 347 -15.22 -12.09 -17.40
C MET A 347 -13.71 -11.91 -17.26
N ASP A 348 -13.08 -11.17 -18.16
CA ASP A 348 -11.67 -10.83 -18.11
C ASP A 348 -11.36 -10.02 -16.85
N MET A 349 -12.19 -9.01 -16.53
CA MET A 349 -12.08 -8.25 -15.27
C MET A 349 -12.27 -9.14 -14.04
N MET A 350 -13.20 -10.10 -14.05
CA MET A 350 -13.37 -11.05 -12.93
C MET A 350 -12.16 -11.96 -12.74
N LEU A 351 -11.52 -12.38 -13.84
CA LEU A 351 -10.31 -13.20 -13.79
C LEU A 351 -9.11 -12.42 -13.27
N GLU A 352 -9.00 -11.15 -13.65
CA GLU A 352 -7.95 -10.25 -13.17
C GLU A 352 -8.17 -9.83 -11.72
N ALA A 353 -9.35 -9.32 -11.38
CA ALA A 353 -9.73 -8.90 -10.03
C ALA A 353 -11.26 -8.95 -9.85
N PRO A 354 -11.83 -9.98 -9.19
CA PRO A 354 -13.27 -10.04 -8.91
C PRO A 354 -13.80 -8.82 -8.14
N SER A 355 -12.95 -8.27 -7.27
CA SER A 355 -13.20 -7.00 -6.60
C SER A 355 -13.37 -5.87 -7.60
N ALA A 356 -12.65 -5.82 -8.73
CA ALA A 356 -12.82 -4.79 -9.75
C ALA A 356 -14.23 -4.70 -10.36
N VAL A 357 -14.98 -5.80 -10.42
CA VAL A 357 -16.39 -5.74 -10.85
C VAL A 357 -17.28 -5.27 -9.72
N VAL A 358 -17.12 -5.79 -8.50
CA VAL A 358 -17.86 -5.30 -7.31
C VAL A 358 -17.59 -3.82 -7.07
N ASP A 359 -16.37 -3.37 -7.35
CA ASP A 359 -15.85 -2.03 -7.20
C ASP A 359 -16.24 -1.12 -8.35
N ALA A 360 -16.23 -1.61 -9.59
CA ALA A 360 -16.90 -0.93 -10.69
C ALA A 360 -18.39 -0.75 -10.36
N LEU A 361 -19.01 -1.62 -9.57
CA LEU A 361 -20.41 -1.45 -9.16
C LEU A 361 -20.56 -0.54 -7.94
N ALA A 362 -19.64 -0.59 -6.97
CA ALA A 362 -19.65 0.20 -5.75
C ALA A 362 -19.16 1.65 -5.95
N ALA A 363 -18.15 1.86 -6.79
CA ALA A 363 -17.56 3.18 -7.08
C ALA A 363 -18.31 3.98 -8.15
N ASN A 364 -19.33 3.39 -8.81
CA ASN A 364 -19.70 3.82 -10.15
C ASN A 364 -21.22 3.80 -10.43
N LEU A 365 -21.99 4.31 -9.47
CA LEU A 365 -22.93 5.38 -9.81
C LEU A 365 -22.23 6.70 -9.47
N LEU A 366 -21.35 7.18 -10.36
CA LEU A 366 -20.91 8.57 -10.30
C LEU A 366 -22.17 9.43 -10.14
N ASN A 367 -22.18 10.33 -9.16
CA ASN A 367 -23.27 11.30 -9.13
C ASN A 367 -23.22 12.11 -10.45
N HIS A 368 -24.35 12.69 -10.82
CA HIS A 368 -24.48 13.40 -12.11
C HIS A 368 -23.36 14.46 -12.31
N GLY A 369 -22.84 15.06 -11.24
CA GLY A 369 -21.76 16.04 -11.28
C GLY A 369 -20.42 15.45 -11.71
N ASP A 370 -19.99 14.36 -11.07
CA ASP A 370 -18.71 13.69 -11.37
C ASP A 370 -18.73 13.05 -12.76
N TYR A 371 -19.90 12.52 -13.17
CA TYR A 371 -20.12 12.03 -14.53
C TYR A 371 -19.98 13.13 -15.58
N ALA A 372 -20.58 14.30 -15.33
CA ALA A 372 -20.50 15.44 -16.24
C ALA A 372 -19.08 16.03 -16.30
N ALA A 373 -18.32 15.99 -15.21
CA ALA A 373 -16.92 16.42 -15.17
C ALA A 373 -16.02 15.46 -15.98
N LEU A 374 -16.17 14.15 -15.78
CA LEU A 374 -15.44 13.12 -16.52
C LEU A 374 -15.72 13.18 -18.03
N LEU A 375 -16.97 13.42 -18.43
CA LEU A 375 -17.32 13.61 -19.85
C LEU A 375 -16.72 14.89 -20.46
N LYS A 376 -16.58 15.95 -19.67
CA LYS A 376 -15.98 17.22 -20.12
C LYS A 376 -14.46 17.14 -20.25
N SER A 377 -13.81 16.27 -19.48
CA SER A 377 -12.35 16.08 -19.55
C SER A 377 -11.89 15.20 -20.71
N MET A 378 -12.81 14.49 -21.39
CA MET A 378 -12.50 13.68 -22.58
C MET A 378 -12.89 14.45 -23.85
N ALA A 379 -11.89 14.91 -24.59
CA ALA A 379 -12.02 15.82 -25.72
C ALA A 379 -12.48 15.11 -27.01
N SER A 380 -12.27 13.79 -27.13
CA SER A 380 -12.68 13.03 -28.32
C SER A 380 -13.40 11.71 -28.01
N PRO A 381 -14.19 11.17 -28.97
CA PRO A 381 -14.76 9.83 -28.88
C PRO A 381 -13.71 8.72 -28.77
N ASP A 382 -12.54 8.90 -29.41
CA ASP A 382 -11.45 7.92 -29.38
C ASP A 382 -10.82 7.86 -27.98
N GLU A 383 -10.61 9.02 -27.32
CA GLU A 383 -10.17 9.06 -25.93
C GLU A 383 -11.14 8.35 -24.98
N ARG A 384 -12.45 8.41 -25.26
CA ARG A 384 -13.45 7.69 -24.45
C ARG A 384 -13.33 6.18 -24.61
N GLN A 385 -13.06 5.69 -25.82
CA GLN A 385 -12.98 4.25 -26.09
C GLN A 385 -11.80 3.59 -25.37
N TYR A 386 -10.70 4.32 -25.17
CA TYR A 386 -9.49 3.81 -24.49
C TYR A 386 -9.39 4.20 -23.01
N ASN A 387 -10.36 4.97 -22.48
CA ASN A 387 -10.36 5.36 -21.08
C ASN A 387 -10.96 4.25 -20.21
N ASP A 388 -10.10 3.56 -19.45
CA ASP A 388 -10.48 2.45 -18.57
C ASP A 388 -11.56 2.84 -17.54
N ARG A 389 -11.47 4.05 -16.96
CA ARG A 389 -12.46 4.56 -16.00
C ARG A 389 -13.84 4.75 -16.64
N TRP A 390 -13.88 5.25 -17.87
CA TRP A 390 -15.10 5.36 -18.66
C TRP A 390 -15.68 3.97 -18.98
N ARG A 391 -14.84 3.03 -19.43
CA ARG A 391 -15.29 1.70 -19.80
C ARG A 391 -15.87 0.93 -18.61
N ARG A 392 -15.22 1.01 -17.44
CA ARG A 392 -15.73 0.46 -16.17
C ARG A 392 -17.05 1.08 -15.75
N HIS A 393 -17.24 2.39 -15.93
CA HIS A 393 -18.52 3.06 -15.66
C HIS A 393 -19.65 2.54 -16.56
N GLN A 394 -19.38 2.34 -17.86
CA GLN A 394 -20.37 1.77 -18.79
C GLN A 394 -20.81 0.36 -18.37
N ILE A 395 -19.86 -0.48 -17.95
CA ILE A 395 -20.13 -1.84 -17.45
C ILE A 395 -20.97 -1.79 -16.17
N ALA A 396 -20.64 -0.89 -15.24
CA ALA A 396 -21.37 -0.73 -14.00
C ALA A 396 -22.84 -0.32 -14.22
N HIS A 397 -23.05 0.72 -15.03
CA HIS A 397 -24.39 1.20 -15.40
C HIS A 397 -25.17 0.11 -16.16
N PHE A 398 -24.51 -0.65 -17.03
CA PHE A 398 -25.11 -1.80 -17.71
C PHE A 398 -25.63 -2.83 -16.70
N LEU A 399 -24.77 -3.27 -15.78
CA LEU A 399 -25.13 -4.30 -14.80
C LEU A 399 -26.22 -3.81 -13.85
N ALA A 400 -26.16 -2.56 -13.38
CA ALA A 400 -27.19 -1.99 -12.51
C ALA A 400 -28.59 -1.97 -13.18
N ARG A 401 -28.64 -1.57 -14.46
CA ARG A 401 -29.89 -1.34 -15.17
C ARG A 401 -30.45 -2.57 -15.87
N HIS A 402 -29.60 -3.48 -16.32
CA HIS A 402 -30.01 -4.59 -17.21
C HIS A 402 -29.67 -5.97 -16.67
N ALA A 403 -28.81 -6.10 -15.66
CA ALA A 403 -28.55 -7.42 -15.10
C ALA A 403 -29.80 -7.97 -14.40
N PRO A 404 -30.17 -9.23 -14.68
CA PRO A 404 -31.25 -9.89 -13.95
C PRO A 404 -30.94 -9.91 -12.45
N GLU A 405 -31.98 -9.98 -11.63
CA GLU A 405 -31.88 -9.87 -10.17
C GLU A 405 -30.88 -10.88 -9.57
N GLN A 406 -30.78 -12.09 -10.12
CA GLN A 406 -29.83 -13.11 -9.68
C GLN A 406 -28.37 -12.67 -9.85
N VAL A 407 -28.05 -12.05 -10.99
CA VAL A 407 -26.72 -11.50 -11.28
C VAL A 407 -26.45 -10.30 -10.39
N ARG A 408 -27.43 -9.40 -10.21
CA ARG A 408 -27.31 -8.24 -9.31
C ARG A 408 -27.08 -8.67 -7.87
N THR A 409 -27.83 -9.63 -7.36
CA THR A 409 -27.68 -10.17 -5.99
C THR A 409 -26.32 -10.84 -5.80
N CYS A 410 -25.85 -11.63 -6.77
CA CYS A 410 -24.52 -12.24 -6.72
C CYS A 410 -23.40 -11.20 -6.71
N LEU A 411 -23.58 -10.09 -7.42
CA LEU A 411 -22.65 -8.97 -7.49
C LEU A 411 -22.83 -7.95 -6.35
N GLY A 412 -23.79 -8.15 -5.44
CA GLY A 412 -24.10 -7.20 -4.36
C GLY A 412 -24.70 -5.87 -4.83
N VAL A 413 -25.24 -5.81 -6.05
CA VAL A 413 -25.87 -4.61 -6.62
C VAL A 413 -27.23 -4.38 -5.97
N THR A 414 -27.32 -3.37 -5.11
CA THR A 414 -28.61 -2.87 -4.62
C THR A 414 -29.24 -1.99 -5.68
N THR A 415 -30.52 -2.19 -5.96
CA THR A 415 -31.28 -1.34 -6.89
C THR A 415 -31.44 0.03 -6.25
N PHE A 416 -30.81 1.05 -6.82
CA PHE A 416 -31.18 2.43 -6.52
C PHE A 416 -32.51 2.74 -7.26
N PRO A 417 -33.46 3.42 -6.59
CA PRO A 417 -34.72 3.83 -7.20
C PRO A 417 -34.55 4.83 -8.34
#